data_AF-A0A1E4PML2-F1
#
_entry.id   AF-A0A1E4PML2-F1
#
_cell.length_a   1.000
_cell.length_b   1.000
_cell.length_c   1.000
_cell.angle_alpha   90.00
_cell.angle_beta   90.00
_cell.angle_gamma   90.00
#
_symmetry.space_group_name_H-M   'P 1'
#
loop_
_entity.id
_entity.type
_entity.pdbx_description
1 polymer ?
#
loop_
_entity_poly.entity_id
_entity_poly.type
_entity_poly.pdbx_seq_one_letter_code
_entity_poly.pdbx_strand_id
1 'polypeptide(L)'
;MTPDPDLSEADEAALMARLQAEIRERTLPNGDWLNGPMTVAYVCSGCRQIQRRLVVDWVGGRGGFGIPLTALHRVEGRKDHPGPYDDLLSPQPTREESSVKFVEVLCEACHLPVQAELQDATRRIDAWWPSYEEVLARATEGERLIRERAPTRALAVADAFTADDLTRILSEQERPELASPQRTVKRRAGLLRRMLQQHAPKIERHILSRVGVNKLWDAAGFAQALKASRQQAEDLGLTRAVRISRRVPCPALNEDGFIQLNRAARLRTPEALKDWPSMYEVDTVSPYRLLAEARSSIDPPYIGEAEVRAREVLQRLGAEMFFS
;
A
#
# COMPACT_ATOMS: atom_id res chain seq x y z
N MET A 1 -23.39 28.87 -21.69
CA MET A 1 -23.60 28.17 -20.41
C MET A 1 -23.86 26.72 -20.74
N THR A 2 -22.82 25.91 -20.77
CA THR A 2 -22.94 24.45 -20.81
C THR A 2 -23.29 23.98 -19.40
N PRO A 3 -24.30 23.13 -19.21
CA PRO A 3 -24.61 22.57 -17.89
C PRO A 3 -23.42 21.74 -17.38
N ASP A 4 -23.14 21.87 -16.09
CA ASP A 4 -22.15 21.08 -15.34
C ASP A 4 -22.52 19.58 -15.54
N PRO A 5 -21.61 18.71 -16.01
CA PRO A 5 -21.92 17.30 -16.12
C PRO A 5 -22.06 16.75 -14.70
N ASP A 6 -23.27 16.35 -14.33
CA ASP A 6 -23.53 15.58 -13.12
C ASP A 6 -22.48 14.45 -13.02
N LEU A 7 -21.76 14.44 -11.89
CA LEU A 7 -20.73 13.45 -11.57
C LEU A 7 -21.33 12.04 -11.61
N SER A 8 -20.50 11.07 -12.02
CA SER A 8 -20.93 9.68 -12.11
C SER A 8 -21.18 9.08 -10.73
N GLU A 9 -22.16 8.17 -10.62
CA GLU A 9 -22.46 7.40 -9.40
C GLU A 9 -21.21 6.71 -8.79
N ALA A 10 -20.16 6.49 -9.60
CA ALA A 10 -18.91 5.89 -9.17
C ALA A 10 -18.08 6.78 -8.24
N ASP A 11 -18.06 8.09 -8.46
CA ASP A 11 -17.28 9.04 -7.63
C ASP A 11 -17.92 9.21 -6.25
N GLU A 12 -19.25 9.23 -6.20
CA GLU A 12 -20.01 9.25 -4.95
C GLU A 12 -19.82 7.95 -4.17
N ALA A 13 -19.90 6.80 -4.85
CA ALA A 13 -19.65 5.50 -4.24
C ALA A 13 -18.22 5.39 -3.68
N ALA A 14 -17.21 5.95 -4.38
CA ALA A 14 -15.82 5.94 -3.94
C ALA A 14 -15.58 6.80 -2.69
N LEU A 15 -16.17 8.00 -2.60
CA LEU A 15 -16.11 8.83 -1.40
C LEU A 15 -16.76 8.11 -0.21
N MET A 16 -17.94 7.52 -0.42
CA MET A 16 -18.68 6.81 0.62
C MET A 16 -17.94 5.55 1.10
N ALA A 17 -17.31 4.82 0.19
CA ALA A 17 -16.48 3.67 0.53
C ALA A 17 -15.25 4.05 1.36
N ARG A 18 -14.57 5.16 1.02
CA ARG A 18 -13.45 5.70 1.80
C ARG A 18 -13.89 6.09 3.22
N LEU A 19 -15.00 6.83 3.35
CA LEU A 19 -15.55 7.21 4.65
C LEU A 19 -15.92 5.97 5.49
N GLN A 20 -16.55 4.96 4.88
CA GLN A 20 -16.90 3.71 5.56
C GLN A 20 -15.67 2.91 5.99
N ALA A 21 -14.63 2.83 5.16
CA ALA A 21 -13.39 2.13 5.51
C ALA A 21 -12.69 2.77 6.71
N GLU A 22 -12.65 4.11 6.73
CA GLU A 22 -12.03 4.87 7.79
C GLU A 22 -12.78 4.73 9.14
N ILE A 23 -14.11 4.66 9.06
CA ILE A 23 -15.00 4.38 10.19
C ILE A 23 -14.73 2.96 10.73
N ARG A 24 -14.53 1.97 9.85
CA ARG A 24 -14.25 0.57 10.21
C ARG A 24 -12.88 0.39 10.86
N GLU A 25 -11.85 1.09 10.38
CA GLU A 25 -10.49 1.01 10.95
C GLU A 25 -10.41 1.49 12.41
N ARG A 26 -11.39 2.29 12.86
CA ARG A 26 -11.44 2.85 14.21
C ARG A 26 -12.53 2.25 15.10
N THR A 27 -13.21 1.21 14.63
CA THR A 27 -14.10 0.38 15.45
C THR A 27 -13.25 -0.65 16.20
N LEU A 28 -13.37 -0.74 17.53
CA LEU A 28 -12.66 -1.79 18.27
C LEU A 28 -13.19 -3.18 17.86
N PRO A 29 -12.39 -4.27 17.95
CA PRO A 29 -12.79 -5.62 17.55
C PRO A 29 -14.05 -6.16 18.27
N ASN A 30 -14.40 -5.57 19.40
CA ASN A 30 -15.57 -5.87 20.25
C ASN A 30 -16.82 -5.06 19.88
N GLY A 31 -16.78 -4.23 18.83
CA GLY A 31 -17.93 -3.42 18.40
C GLY A 31 -18.19 -2.18 19.28
N ASP A 32 -17.35 -1.93 20.29
CA ASP A 32 -17.37 -0.71 21.07
C ASP A 32 -16.69 0.42 20.27
N TRP A 33 -17.43 1.49 20.04
CA TRP A 33 -16.93 2.72 19.46
C TRP A 33 -16.14 3.50 20.52
N LEU A 34 -15.08 4.21 20.10
CA LEU A 34 -14.51 5.28 20.93
C LEU A 34 -15.65 6.27 21.24
N ASN A 35 -16.17 6.21 22.48
CA ASN A 35 -17.36 6.94 22.89
C ASN A 35 -17.18 8.46 22.78
N GLY A 36 -17.57 9.04 21.64
CA GLY A 36 -17.61 10.48 21.41
C GLY A 36 -17.95 10.85 19.96
N PRO A 37 -18.51 12.06 19.72
CA PRO A 37 -18.71 12.57 18.37
C PRO A 37 -17.35 12.71 17.66
N MET A 38 -17.25 12.26 16.42
CA MET A 38 -16.04 12.39 15.60
C MET A 38 -16.22 13.54 14.62
N THR A 39 -15.22 14.41 14.49
CA THR A 39 -15.25 15.48 13.50
C THR A 39 -14.28 15.18 12.37
N VAL A 40 -14.71 15.30 11.12
CA VAL A 40 -13.82 15.37 9.95
C VAL A 40 -13.86 16.78 9.38
N ALA A 41 -12.73 17.49 9.41
CA ALA A 41 -12.58 18.85 8.89
C ALA A 41 -11.77 18.84 7.60
N TYR A 42 -12.35 19.35 6.51
CA TYR A 42 -11.67 19.55 5.24
C TYR A 42 -11.00 20.91 5.24
N VAL A 43 -9.68 20.93 5.26
CA VAL A 43 -8.85 22.14 5.33
C VAL A 43 -8.29 22.45 3.96
N CYS A 44 -8.50 23.67 3.48
CA CYS A 44 -7.89 24.12 2.23
C CYS A 44 -6.39 24.33 2.43
N SER A 45 -5.55 23.64 1.66
CA SER A 45 -4.10 23.78 1.64
C SER A 45 -3.63 25.16 1.16
N GLY A 46 -4.43 25.84 0.33
CA GLY A 46 -4.14 27.18 -0.20
C GLY A 46 -4.35 28.28 0.83
N CYS A 47 -5.59 28.46 1.30
CA CYS A 47 -5.94 29.51 2.26
C CYS A 47 -5.81 29.09 3.74
N ARG A 48 -5.47 27.82 4.00
CA ARG A 48 -5.33 27.23 5.36
C ARG A 48 -6.60 27.29 6.21
N GLN A 49 -7.77 27.47 5.59
CA GLN A 49 -9.06 27.54 6.29
C GLN A 49 -9.85 26.25 6.16
N ILE A 50 -10.63 25.92 7.20
CA ILE A 50 -11.62 24.84 7.16
C ILE A 50 -12.72 25.22 6.16
N GLN A 51 -12.90 24.42 5.12
CA GLN A 51 -13.91 24.59 4.08
C GLN A 51 -15.18 23.83 4.38
N ARG A 52 -15.04 22.64 4.96
CA ARG A 52 -16.17 21.80 5.38
C ARG A 52 -15.85 21.14 6.71
N ARG A 53 -16.87 21.02 7.55
CA ARG A 53 -16.82 20.16 8.73
C ARG A 53 -17.95 19.14 8.68
N LEU A 54 -17.60 17.89 8.88
CA LEU A 54 -18.52 16.78 9.11
C LEU A 54 -18.45 16.41 10.57
N VAL A 55 -19.54 16.54 11.31
CA VAL A 55 -19.66 16.06 12.68
C VAL A 55 -20.46 14.77 12.65
N VAL A 56 -19.80 13.66 12.93
CA VAL A 56 -20.43 12.37 13.18
C VAL A 56 -20.91 12.39 14.61
N ASP A 57 -22.20 12.63 14.81
CA ASP A 57 -22.81 12.49 16.12
C ASP A 57 -23.49 11.13 16.22
N TRP A 58 -23.08 10.35 17.21
CA TRP A 58 -23.68 9.04 17.45
C TRP A 58 -24.94 9.25 18.29
N VAL A 59 -26.10 9.34 17.63
CA VAL A 59 -27.38 9.35 18.34
C VAL A 59 -27.69 7.93 18.82
N GLY A 60 -27.05 7.54 19.91
CA GLY A 60 -27.35 6.33 20.67
C GLY A 60 -28.47 6.60 21.67
N GLY A 61 -29.71 6.41 21.26
CA GLY A 61 -30.80 6.20 22.21
C GLY A 61 -30.50 4.95 23.05
N ARG A 62 -30.57 5.05 24.38
CA ARG A 62 -30.56 3.88 25.26
C ARG A 62 -31.84 3.07 25.04
N GLY A 63 -31.80 2.14 24.10
CA GLY A 63 -32.74 1.05 23.94
C GLY A 63 -31.95 -0.24 23.77
N GLY A 64 -32.22 -1.24 24.60
CA GLY A 64 -31.55 -2.53 24.54
C GLY A 64 -31.62 -3.16 23.14
N PHE A 65 -30.59 -3.90 22.77
CA PHE A 65 -30.30 -4.50 21.45
C PHE A 65 -29.52 -3.62 20.45
N GLY A 66 -28.25 -3.37 20.77
CA GLY A 66 -27.09 -3.93 20.04
C GLY A 66 -26.92 -3.70 18.53
N ILE A 67 -27.72 -2.88 17.86
CA ILE A 67 -27.49 -2.47 16.46
C ILE A 67 -27.63 -0.94 16.40
N PRO A 68 -26.57 -0.18 16.04
CA PRO A 68 -26.69 1.26 15.85
C PRO A 68 -27.59 1.51 14.64
N LEU A 69 -28.83 1.94 14.91
CA LEU A 69 -29.90 1.98 13.91
C LEU A 69 -29.85 3.20 12.98
N THR A 70 -28.98 4.18 13.19
CA THR A 70 -28.70 5.25 12.21
C THR A 70 -27.57 6.13 12.76
N ALA A 71 -26.41 6.15 12.11
CA ALA A 71 -25.45 7.23 12.33
C ALA A 71 -26.01 8.48 11.63
N LEU A 72 -26.31 9.53 12.39
CA LEU A 72 -26.74 10.83 11.86
C LEU A 72 -25.50 11.72 11.74
N HIS A 73 -25.09 12.05 10.51
CA HIS A 73 -23.89 12.84 10.27
C HIS A 73 -24.25 14.29 9.98
N ARG A 74 -24.08 15.22 10.92
CA ARG A 74 -24.37 16.64 10.66
C ARG A 74 -23.25 17.26 9.81
N VAL A 75 -23.60 17.90 8.70
CA VAL A 75 -22.63 18.60 7.85
C VAL A 75 -22.81 20.09 7.99
N GLU A 76 -21.80 20.77 8.52
CA GLU A 76 -21.80 22.21 8.72
C GLU A 76 -20.92 22.86 7.64
N GLY A 77 -21.54 23.67 6.79
CA GLY A 77 -20.85 24.55 5.85
C GLY A 77 -20.42 25.84 6.54
N ARG A 78 -19.41 26.52 6.01
CA ARG A 78 -18.97 27.83 6.52
C ARG A 78 -20.10 28.87 6.36
N LYS A 79 -20.41 29.60 7.43
CA LYS A 79 -21.01 30.95 7.35
C LYS A 79 -19.88 31.98 7.36
N ASP A 80 -20.08 33.15 6.77
CA ASP A 80 -19.07 34.23 6.59
C ASP A 80 -18.47 34.85 7.88
N HIS A 81 -18.58 34.19 9.03
CA HIS A 81 -18.05 34.61 10.32
C HIS A 81 -17.00 33.61 10.83
N PRO A 82 -16.00 34.05 11.62
CA PRO A 82 -15.03 33.14 12.24
C PRO A 82 -15.79 32.09 13.04
N GLY A 83 -15.57 30.83 12.69
CA GLY A 83 -16.23 29.71 13.35
C GLY A 83 -15.63 29.53 14.74
N PRO A 84 -16.38 28.98 15.72
CA PRO A 84 -15.91 28.72 17.08
C PRO A 84 -14.80 27.63 17.17
N TYR A 85 -14.16 27.30 16.05
CA TYR A 85 -13.16 26.24 15.90
C TYR A 85 -12.01 26.65 14.95
N ASP A 86 -11.95 27.91 14.50
CA ASP A 86 -10.83 28.43 13.70
C ASP A 86 -9.51 28.47 14.49
N ASP A 87 -9.61 28.52 15.82
CA ASP A 87 -8.54 28.35 16.79
C ASP A 87 -7.94 26.93 16.83
N LEU A 88 -8.67 25.91 16.34
CA LEU A 88 -8.17 24.54 16.17
C LEU A 88 -7.25 24.38 14.94
N LEU A 89 -6.98 25.45 14.19
CA LEU A 89 -5.97 25.47 13.12
C LEU A 89 -4.52 25.52 13.66
N SER A 90 -4.33 25.59 14.99
CA SER A 90 -3.01 25.48 15.62
C SER A 90 -2.55 24.02 15.71
N PRO A 91 -1.32 23.69 15.28
CA PRO A 91 -0.81 22.30 15.24
C PRO A 91 -0.45 21.70 16.63
N GLN A 92 -1.07 22.12 17.72
CA GLN A 92 -0.79 21.59 19.07
C GLN A 92 -1.95 20.76 19.59
N PRO A 93 -1.87 19.41 19.63
CA PRO A 93 -2.97 18.56 20.05
C PRO A 93 -3.31 18.79 21.52
N THR A 94 -4.41 19.50 21.80
CA THR A 94 -5.11 19.37 23.08
C THR A 94 -5.88 18.05 23.13
N ARG A 95 -6.32 17.63 24.32
CA ARG A 95 -7.01 16.34 24.52
C ARG A 95 -8.32 16.26 23.73
N GLU A 96 -8.98 17.39 23.49
CA GLU A 96 -10.24 17.51 22.73
C GLU A 96 -10.02 17.41 21.21
N GLU A 97 -8.85 17.86 20.70
CA GLU A 97 -8.46 17.79 19.28
C GLU A 97 -8.22 16.36 18.77
N SER A 98 -8.00 15.40 19.67
CA SER A 98 -7.81 13.98 19.29
C SER A 98 -9.02 13.32 18.62
N SER A 99 -10.20 13.97 18.69
CA SER A 99 -11.45 13.55 18.05
C SER A 99 -11.71 14.19 16.67
N VAL A 100 -10.83 15.10 16.23
CA VAL A 100 -10.93 15.82 14.94
C VAL A 100 -9.91 15.26 13.96
N LYS A 101 -10.37 14.74 12.82
CA LYS A 101 -9.51 14.41 11.68
C LYS A 101 -9.51 15.56 10.68
N PHE A 102 -8.33 15.98 10.29
CA PHE A 102 -8.16 16.93 9.19
C PHE A 102 -7.89 16.21 7.86
N VAL A 103 -8.59 16.64 6.80
CA VAL A 103 -8.42 16.19 5.41
C VAL A 103 -8.00 17.39 4.58
N GLU A 104 -6.87 17.30 3.89
CA GLU A 104 -6.34 18.39 3.09
C GLU A 104 -7.02 18.44 1.71
N VAL A 105 -7.52 19.61 1.31
CA VAL A 105 -8.19 19.86 0.01
C VAL A 105 -7.76 21.21 -0.58
N LEU A 106 -8.27 21.58 -1.75
CA LEU A 106 -8.35 22.96 -2.24
C LEU A 106 -9.82 23.39 -2.31
N CYS A 107 -10.12 24.59 -1.80
CA CYS A 107 -11.40 25.22 -2.10
C CYS A 107 -11.42 25.75 -3.52
N GLU A 108 -12.61 26.00 -4.06
CA GLU A 108 -12.80 26.56 -5.40
C GLU A 108 -11.97 27.83 -5.65
N ALA A 109 -11.94 28.77 -4.69
CA ALA A 109 -11.12 29.99 -4.82
C ALA A 109 -9.61 29.73 -4.89
N CYS A 110 -9.11 28.68 -4.23
CA CYS A 110 -7.69 28.28 -4.31
C CYS A 110 -7.40 27.33 -5.47
N HIS A 111 -8.42 26.64 -5.99
CA HIS A 111 -8.31 25.72 -7.12
C HIS A 111 -8.37 26.46 -8.47
N LEU A 112 -9.33 27.39 -8.65
CA LEU A 112 -9.53 28.11 -9.92
C LEU A 112 -8.24 28.73 -10.49
N PRO A 113 -7.37 29.39 -9.69
CA PRO A 113 -6.13 29.97 -10.21
C PRO A 113 -5.13 28.95 -10.80
N VAL A 114 -5.19 27.70 -10.36
CA VAL A 114 -4.27 26.61 -10.75
C VAL A 114 -4.98 25.48 -11.51
N GLN A 115 -6.27 25.61 -11.78
CA GLN A 115 -7.11 24.59 -12.39
C GLN A 115 -6.55 24.11 -13.73
N ALA A 116 -6.10 25.04 -14.58
CA ALA A 116 -5.56 24.69 -15.89
C ALA A 116 -4.30 23.82 -15.79
N GLU A 117 -3.41 24.11 -14.83
CA GLU A 117 -2.20 23.31 -14.58
C GLU A 117 -2.57 21.91 -14.06
N LEU A 118 -3.51 21.84 -13.10
CA LEU A 118 -3.93 20.57 -12.50
C LEU A 118 -4.69 19.69 -13.50
N GLN A 119 -5.58 20.26 -14.31
CA GLN A 119 -6.29 19.52 -15.36
C GLN A 119 -5.32 19.02 -16.44
N ASP A 120 -4.32 19.82 -16.80
CA ASP A 120 -3.30 19.39 -17.73
C ASP A 120 -2.45 18.24 -17.17
N ALA A 121 -2.02 18.33 -15.91
CA ALA A 121 -1.32 17.27 -15.21
C ALA A 121 -2.18 15.98 -15.12
N THR A 122 -3.45 16.10 -14.78
CA THR A 122 -4.40 14.96 -14.74
C THR A 122 -4.51 14.29 -16.11
N ARG A 123 -4.71 15.04 -17.20
CA ARG A 123 -4.79 14.47 -18.56
C ARG A 123 -3.52 13.71 -18.95
N ARG A 124 -2.34 14.24 -18.59
CA ARG A 124 -1.07 13.57 -18.87
C ARG A 124 -0.92 12.29 -18.05
N ILE A 125 -1.31 12.32 -16.77
CA ILE A 125 -1.31 11.13 -15.91
C ILE A 125 -2.28 10.09 -16.47
N ASP A 126 -3.50 10.46 -16.83
CA ASP A 126 -4.50 9.55 -17.41
C ASP A 126 -4.00 8.93 -18.73
N ALA A 127 -3.25 9.68 -19.55
CA ALA A 127 -2.64 9.16 -20.77
C ALA A 127 -1.48 8.18 -20.50
N TRP A 128 -0.73 8.37 -19.41
CA TRP A 128 0.38 7.49 -19.00
C TRP A 128 -0.11 6.24 -18.25
N TRP A 129 -1.20 6.37 -17.48
CA TRP A 129 -1.68 5.37 -16.53
C TRP A 129 -1.83 3.94 -17.12
N PRO A 130 -2.41 3.73 -18.32
CA PRO A 130 -2.54 2.40 -18.90
C PRO A 130 -1.20 1.68 -19.11
N SER A 131 -0.14 2.43 -19.42
CA SER A 131 1.20 1.85 -19.57
C SER A 131 1.78 1.41 -18.22
N TYR A 132 1.50 2.16 -17.16
CA TYR A 132 1.85 1.75 -15.80
C TYR A 132 1.06 0.51 -15.36
N GLU A 133 -0.23 0.41 -15.70
CA GLU A 133 -1.05 -0.77 -15.41
C GLU A 133 -0.50 -2.03 -16.09
N GLU A 134 0.02 -1.93 -17.32
CA GLU A 134 0.71 -3.04 -17.97
C GLU A 134 1.95 -3.48 -17.18
N VAL A 135 2.78 -2.53 -16.72
CA VAL A 135 3.96 -2.82 -15.88
C VAL A 135 3.53 -3.53 -14.59
N LEU A 136 2.47 -3.03 -13.94
CA LEU A 136 1.95 -3.61 -12.71
C LEU A 136 1.42 -5.03 -12.93
N ALA A 137 0.65 -5.27 -13.99
CA ALA A 137 0.13 -6.60 -14.32
C ALA A 137 1.27 -7.61 -14.55
N ARG A 138 2.33 -7.20 -15.25
CA ARG A 138 3.52 -8.03 -15.46
C ARG A 138 4.29 -8.28 -14.16
N ALA A 139 4.40 -7.29 -13.28
CA ALA A 139 5.02 -7.45 -11.98
C ALA A 139 4.25 -8.46 -11.10
N THR A 140 2.92 -8.34 -11.05
CA THR A 140 2.05 -9.27 -10.31
C THR A 140 2.16 -10.70 -10.85
N GLU A 141 2.18 -10.87 -12.17
CA GLU A 141 2.37 -12.21 -12.77
C GLU A 141 3.77 -12.77 -12.47
N GLY A 142 4.81 -11.93 -12.56
CA GLY A 142 6.17 -12.30 -12.18
C GLY A 142 6.27 -12.77 -10.73
N GLU A 143 5.71 -12.00 -9.80
CA GLU A 143 5.64 -12.34 -8.37
C GLU A 143 4.93 -13.68 -8.16
N ARG A 144 3.76 -13.88 -8.79
CA ARG A 144 2.99 -15.12 -8.70
C ARG A 144 3.82 -16.33 -9.15
N LEU A 145 4.41 -16.26 -10.34
CA LEU A 145 5.22 -17.35 -10.90
C LEU A 145 6.47 -17.65 -10.07
N ILE A 146 7.12 -16.63 -9.53
CA ILE A 146 8.28 -16.77 -8.65
C ILE A 146 7.86 -17.49 -7.35
N ARG A 147 6.77 -17.05 -6.70
CA ARG A 147 6.25 -17.66 -5.48
C ARG A 147 5.83 -19.12 -5.71
N GLU A 148 5.21 -19.43 -6.83
CA GLU A 148 4.73 -20.79 -7.14
C GLU A 148 5.87 -21.75 -7.51
N ARG A 149 6.84 -21.32 -8.34
CA ARG A 149 7.78 -22.24 -8.99
C ARG A 149 9.16 -22.27 -8.35
N ALA A 150 9.60 -21.18 -7.75
CA ALA A 150 10.94 -21.10 -7.19
C ALA A 150 11.15 -22.05 -6.00
N PRO A 151 10.21 -22.24 -5.05
CA PRO A 151 10.40 -23.19 -3.95
C PRO A 151 10.65 -24.61 -4.45
N THR A 152 9.83 -25.08 -5.41
CA THR A 152 9.99 -26.42 -6.00
C THR A 152 11.34 -26.58 -6.72
N ARG A 153 11.77 -25.57 -7.49
CA ARG A 153 13.10 -25.61 -8.12
C ARG A 153 14.23 -25.52 -7.10
N ALA A 154 14.07 -24.74 -6.04
CA ALA A 154 15.05 -24.60 -4.97
C ALA A 154 15.25 -25.94 -4.24
N LEU A 155 14.16 -26.67 -3.98
CA LEU A 155 14.22 -28.02 -3.42
C LEU A 155 14.95 -29.00 -4.35
N ALA A 156 14.61 -29.01 -5.64
CA ALA A 156 15.31 -29.86 -6.62
C ALA A 156 16.81 -29.54 -6.71
N VAL A 157 17.18 -28.25 -6.62
CA VAL A 157 18.59 -27.83 -6.55
C VAL A 157 19.25 -28.34 -5.27
N ALA A 158 18.60 -28.21 -4.11
CA ALA A 158 19.11 -28.68 -2.82
C ALA A 158 19.36 -30.20 -2.81
N ASP A 159 18.43 -30.98 -3.35
CA ASP A 159 18.55 -32.44 -3.46
C ASP A 159 19.70 -32.88 -4.39
N ALA A 160 20.09 -32.02 -5.35
CA ALA A 160 21.15 -32.29 -6.32
C ALA A 160 22.54 -31.81 -5.87
N PHE A 161 22.73 -31.40 -4.62
CA PHE A 161 24.04 -30.99 -4.12
C PHE A 161 25.04 -32.14 -4.15
N THR A 162 26.29 -31.80 -4.45
CA THR A 162 27.40 -32.75 -4.60
C THR A 162 28.54 -32.48 -3.62
N ALA A 163 29.50 -33.40 -3.55
CA ALA A 163 30.74 -33.21 -2.80
C ALA A 163 31.48 -31.92 -3.19
N ASP A 164 31.49 -31.58 -4.48
CA ASP A 164 32.10 -30.34 -4.98
C ASP A 164 31.38 -29.11 -4.42
N ASP A 165 30.04 -29.12 -4.34
CA ASP A 165 29.28 -28.03 -3.73
C ASP A 165 29.63 -27.87 -2.24
N LEU A 166 29.78 -28.98 -1.51
CA LEU A 166 30.24 -28.96 -0.12
C LEU A 166 31.64 -28.34 0.02
N THR A 167 32.58 -28.69 -0.86
CA THR A 167 33.94 -28.10 -0.83
C THR A 167 33.97 -26.61 -1.19
N ARG A 168 33.02 -26.13 -2.00
CA ARG A 168 32.86 -24.69 -2.29
C ARG A 168 32.25 -23.94 -1.13
N ILE A 169 31.33 -24.58 -0.38
CA ILE A 169 30.64 -23.98 0.75
C ILE A 169 31.58 -23.86 1.95
N LEU A 170 32.29 -24.93 2.29
CA LEU A 170 33.29 -24.94 3.35
C LEU A 170 34.56 -24.18 2.92
N SER A 171 35.21 -23.53 3.89
CA SER A 171 36.49 -22.87 3.66
C SER A 171 37.64 -23.89 3.62
N GLU A 172 38.78 -23.48 3.05
CA GLU A 172 39.97 -24.33 3.00
C GLU A 172 40.51 -24.68 4.40
N GLN A 173 40.25 -23.84 5.40
CA GLN A 173 40.66 -24.04 6.79
C GLN A 173 39.70 -24.96 7.54
N GLU A 174 38.42 -24.98 7.18
CA GLU A 174 37.38 -25.79 7.83
C GLU A 174 37.48 -27.27 7.44
N ARG A 175 37.93 -27.59 6.22
CA ARG A 175 38.03 -28.99 5.75
C ARG A 175 39.04 -29.84 6.55
N PRO A 176 40.29 -29.38 6.81
CA PRO A 176 41.23 -30.12 7.65
C PRO A 176 40.72 -30.33 9.09
N GLU A 177 39.97 -29.36 9.63
CA GLU A 177 39.37 -29.46 10.95
C GLU A 177 38.31 -30.57 11.06
N LEU A 178 37.60 -30.83 9.96
CA LEU A 178 36.65 -31.93 9.82
C LEU A 178 37.33 -33.27 9.56
N ALA A 179 38.49 -33.28 8.92
CA ALA A 179 39.28 -34.49 8.67
C ALA A 179 40.22 -34.88 9.83
N SER A 180 40.32 -34.06 10.88
CA SER A 180 41.29 -34.29 11.97
C SER A 180 41.09 -35.64 12.69
N PRO A 181 42.12 -36.52 12.73
CA PRO A 181 42.02 -37.81 13.41
C PRO A 181 41.98 -37.68 14.93
N GLN A 182 42.33 -36.51 15.48
CA GLN A 182 42.31 -36.22 16.92
C GLN A 182 40.89 -36.03 17.47
N ARG A 183 39.87 -35.89 16.61
CA ARG A 183 38.47 -35.65 16.99
C ARG A 183 37.63 -36.91 16.72
N THR A 184 36.83 -37.32 17.70
CA THR A 184 35.86 -38.42 17.52
C THR A 184 34.85 -38.10 16.42
N VAL A 185 34.29 -39.13 15.76
CA VAL A 185 33.26 -38.97 14.72
C VAL A 185 32.10 -38.10 15.21
N LYS A 186 31.62 -38.30 16.45
CA LYS A 186 30.55 -37.50 17.05
C LYS A 186 30.90 -36.01 17.16
N ARG A 187 32.15 -35.67 17.52
CA ARG A 187 32.62 -34.28 17.60
C ARG A 187 32.75 -33.65 16.22
N ARG A 188 33.25 -34.39 15.24
CA ARG A 188 33.38 -33.93 13.84
C ARG A 188 32.00 -33.71 13.20
N ALA A 189 31.05 -34.60 13.40
CA ALA A 189 29.66 -34.43 12.94
C ALA A 189 28.97 -33.21 13.56
N GLY A 190 29.18 -32.97 14.86
CA GLY A 190 28.66 -31.76 15.54
C GLY A 190 29.31 -30.47 15.02
N LEU A 191 30.60 -30.52 14.64
CA LEU A 191 31.29 -29.39 14.02
C LEU A 191 30.74 -29.08 12.62
N LEU A 192 30.59 -30.11 11.79
CA LEU A 192 30.02 -29.97 10.44
C LEU A 192 28.64 -29.31 10.49
N ARG A 193 27.77 -29.75 11.39
CA ARG A 193 26.44 -29.15 11.56
C ARG A 193 26.51 -27.66 11.90
N ARG A 194 27.41 -27.25 12.80
CA ARG A 194 27.60 -25.83 13.16
C ARG A 194 28.16 -25.00 12.00
N MET A 195 29.13 -25.55 11.26
CA MET A 195 29.68 -24.89 10.07
C MET A 195 28.61 -24.68 9.00
N LEU A 196 27.81 -25.71 8.70
CA LEU A 196 26.71 -25.59 7.74
C LEU A 196 25.63 -24.59 8.20
N GLN A 197 25.36 -24.50 9.49
CA GLN A 197 24.47 -23.48 10.05
C GLN A 197 25.05 -22.07 9.87
N GLN A 198 26.35 -21.88 10.11
CA GLN A 198 27.04 -20.61 9.91
C GLN A 198 27.05 -20.20 8.43
N HIS A 199 27.16 -21.17 7.53
CA HIS A 199 27.16 -20.96 6.08
C HIS A 199 25.76 -20.96 5.43
N ALA A 200 24.67 -20.92 6.21
CA ALA A 200 23.30 -20.88 5.69
C ALA A 200 23.09 -19.79 4.62
N PRO A 201 23.57 -18.53 4.77
CA PRO A 201 23.44 -17.51 3.72
C PRO A 201 24.20 -17.84 2.42
N LYS A 202 25.32 -18.57 2.52
CA LYS A 202 26.11 -19.01 1.37
C LYS A 202 25.42 -20.14 0.63
N ILE A 203 24.80 -21.06 1.37
CA ILE A 203 23.96 -22.15 0.84
C ILE A 203 22.75 -21.55 0.11
N GLU A 204 22.02 -20.65 0.75
CA GLU A 204 20.85 -19.97 0.19
C GLU A 204 21.20 -19.25 -1.12
N ARG A 205 22.28 -18.46 -1.12
CA ARG A 205 22.76 -17.77 -2.32
C ARG A 205 23.13 -18.75 -3.45
N HIS A 206 23.77 -19.87 -3.12
CA HIS A 206 24.11 -20.91 -4.11
C HIS A 206 22.85 -21.51 -4.73
N ILE A 207 21.84 -21.84 -3.92
CA ILE A 207 20.54 -22.34 -4.39
C ILE A 207 19.89 -21.32 -5.33
N LEU A 208 19.72 -20.07 -4.88
CA LEU A 208 19.07 -19.01 -5.68
C LEU A 208 19.77 -18.77 -7.02
N SER A 209 21.11 -18.82 -7.04
CA SER A 209 21.88 -18.67 -8.28
C SER A 209 21.58 -19.77 -9.31
N ARG A 210 21.29 -20.99 -8.85
CA ARG A 210 20.98 -22.16 -9.70
C ARG A 210 19.50 -22.25 -10.08
N VAL A 211 18.58 -21.74 -9.26
CA VAL A 211 17.15 -21.67 -9.58
C VAL A 211 16.91 -20.86 -10.86
N GLY A 212 17.71 -19.81 -11.08
CA GLY A 212 17.59 -18.94 -12.23
C GLY A 212 16.24 -18.22 -12.26
N VAL A 213 15.95 -17.44 -11.22
CA VAL A 213 14.64 -16.77 -10.99
C VAL A 213 14.15 -16.00 -12.23
N ASN A 214 15.05 -15.32 -12.95
CA ASN A 214 14.73 -14.59 -14.19
C ASN A 214 14.24 -15.48 -15.34
N LYS A 215 14.41 -16.81 -15.25
CA LYS A 215 13.91 -17.80 -16.22
C LYS A 215 12.55 -18.39 -15.81
N LEU A 216 12.01 -18.02 -14.64
CA LEU A 216 10.71 -18.50 -14.18
C LEU A 216 9.54 -17.76 -14.82
N TRP A 217 9.80 -16.56 -15.31
CA TRP A 217 8.82 -15.59 -15.81
C TRP A 217 9.46 -14.71 -16.89
N ASP A 218 8.66 -13.89 -17.57
CA ASP A 218 9.12 -13.02 -18.66
C ASP A 218 9.79 -11.73 -18.15
N ALA A 219 10.98 -11.88 -17.56
CA ALA A 219 11.76 -10.75 -17.05
C ALA A 219 12.17 -9.76 -18.17
N ALA A 220 12.36 -10.25 -19.40
CA ALA A 220 12.72 -9.42 -20.55
C ALA A 220 11.54 -8.55 -20.99
N GLY A 221 10.34 -9.13 -21.13
CA GLY A 221 9.13 -8.38 -21.45
C GLY A 221 8.75 -7.38 -20.36
N PHE A 222 8.97 -7.70 -19.09
CA PHE A 222 8.82 -6.72 -18.01
C PHE A 222 9.82 -5.57 -18.12
N ALA A 223 11.10 -5.85 -18.35
CA ALA A 223 12.10 -4.79 -18.53
C ALA A 223 11.78 -3.89 -19.75
N GLN A 224 11.24 -4.47 -20.82
CA GLN A 224 10.76 -3.73 -21.98
C GLN A 224 9.56 -2.85 -21.64
N ALA A 225 8.54 -3.37 -20.95
CA ALA A 225 7.37 -2.60 -20.53
C ALA A 225 7.76 -1.46 -19.57
N LEU A 226 8.66 -1.72 -18.61
CA LEU A 226 9.18 -0.71 -17.70
C LEU A 226 9.89 0.42 -18.44
N LYS A 227 10.74 0.08 -19.43
CA LYS A 227 11.42 1.06 -20.28
C LYS A 227 10.44 1.85 -21.13
N ALA A 228 9.44 1.20 -21.72
CA ALA A 228 8.43 1.85 -22.55
C ALA A 228 7.57 2.82 -21.72
N SER A 229 7.10 2.40 -20.55
CA SER A 229 6.32 3.25 -19.63
C SER A 229 7.12 4.45 -19.13
N ARG A 230 8.41 4.25 -18.84
CA ARG A 230 9.32 5.35 -18.51
C ARG A 230 9.49 6.33 -19.68
N GLN A 231 9.72 5.83 -20.89
CA GLN A 231 9.85 6.69 -22.08
C GLN A 231 8.57 7.49 -22.30
N GLN A 232 7.40 6.86 -22.18
CA GLN A 232 6.12 7.56 -22.31
C GLN A 232 5.94 8.65 -21.24
N ALA A 233 6.36 8.40 -19.99
CA ALA A 233 6.36 9.43 -18.95
C ALA A 233 7.28 10.60 -19.32
N GLU A 234 8.46 10.32 -19.90
CA GLU A 234 9.40 11.34 -20.38
C GLU A 234 8.79 12.17 -21.52
N ASP A 235 8.16 11.52 -22.50
CA ASP A 235 7.51 12.16 -23.65
C ASP A 235 6.33 13.06 -23.21
N LEU A 236 5.63 12.68 -22.14
CA LEU A 236 4.54 13.47 -21.52
C LEU A 236 5.06 14.55 -20.55
N GLY A 237 6.37 14.64 -20.32
CA GLY A 237 6.96 15.60 -19.37
C GLY A 237 6.65 15.28 -17.90
N LEU A 238 6.37 14.01 -17.57
CA LEU A 238 6.07 13.50 -16.23
C LEU A 238 7.32 12.96 -15.52
N THR A 239 8.42 13.70 -15.60
CA THR A 239 9.73 13.31 -15.04
C THR A 239 9.88 13.57 -13.54
N ARG A 240 8.89 14.24 -12.94
CA ARG A 240 8.84 14.59 -11.52
C ARG A 240 7.45 14.32 -10.96
N ALA A 241 7.33 14.43 -9.64
CA ALA A 241 6.04 14.41 -8.98
C ALA A 241 5.15 15.54 -9.53
N VAL A 242 3.94 15.19 -9.94
CA VAL A 242 2.92 16.13 -10.43
C VAL A 242 1.72 16.11 -9.51
N ARG A 243 1.13 17.28 -9.30
CA ARG A 243 -0.11 17.42 -8.55
C ARG A 243 -1.27 17.21 -9.50
N ILE A 244 -2.19 16.35 -9.11
CA ILE A 244 -3.47 16.16 -9.79
C ILE A 244 -4.57 16.55 -8.82
N SER A 245 -5.70 16.99 -9.34
CA SER A 245 -6.86 17.29 -8.51
C SER A 245 -8.08 16.53 -8.96
N ARG A 246 -8.88 16.08 -8.00
CA ARG A 246 -10.17 15.44 -8.20
C ARG A 246 -11.21 16.20 -7.41
N ARG A 247 -12.38 16.45 -8.00
CA ARG A 247 -13.49 17.12 -7.31
C ARG A 247 -13.97 16.20 -6.18
N VAL A 248 -14.06 16.72 -4.96
CA VAL A 248 -14.65 16.00 -3.84
C VAL A 248 -16.17 16.14 -3.97
N PRO A 249 -16.92 15.03 -4.11
CA PRO A 249 -18.36 15.12 -4.24
C PRO A 249 -18.98 15.73 -2.98
N CYS A 250 -20.03 16.51 -3.16
CA CYS A 250 -20.84 16.97 -2.05
C CYS A 250 -21.68 15.77 -1.57
N PRO A 251 -21.51 15.27 -0.33
CA PRO A 251 -22.37 14.23 0.18
C PRO A 251 -23.81 14.74 0.22
N ALA A 252 -24.74 13.90 -0.22
CA ALA A 252 -26.15 14.22 -0.14
C ALA A 252 -26.59 14.27 1.34
N LEU A 253 -27.28 15.35 1.71
CA LEU A 253 -27.88 15.54 3.03
C LEU A 253 -29.38 15.25 2.96
N ASN A 254 -29.98 14.88 4.09
CA ASN A 254 -31.43 14.91 4.25
C ASN A 254 -31.90 16.36 4.51
N GLU A 255 -33.23 16.55 4.62
CA GLU A 255 -33.87 17.85 4.88
C GLU A 255 -33.37 18.53 6.17
N ASP A 256 -32.86 17.74 7.11
CA ASP A 256 -32.33 18.18 8.40
C ASP A 256 -30.81 18.48 8.38
N GLY A 257 -30.13 18.33 7.23
CA GLY A 257 -28.70 18.61 7.09
C GLY A 257 -27.77 17.46 7.52
N PHE A 258 -28.27 16.22 7.51
CA PHE A 258 -27.51 15.03 7.88
C PHE A 258 -27.23 14.07 6.69
N ILE A 259 -26.06 13.43 6.63
CA ILE A 259 -25.81 12.29 5.72
C ILE A 259 -26.39 11.03 6.37
N GLN A 260 -27.17 10.24 5.62
CA GLN A 260 -27.65 8.92 6.05
C GLN A 260 -26.90 7.83 5.27
N LEU A 261 -26.05 7.02 5.94
CA LEU A 261 -25.21 6.01 5.29
C LEU A 261 -25.93 4.73 4.84
N ASN A 262 -27.25 4.62 5.05
CA ASN A 262 -28.01 3.41 4.71
C ASN A 262 -28.72 3.55 3.36
N ARG A 263 -28.44 2.57 2.47
CA ARG A 263 -28.83 2.40 1.05
C ARG A 263 -30.31 2.61 0.66
N ALA A 264 -31.22 2.95 1.58
CA ALA A 264 -32.66 3.00 1.33
C ALA A 264 -33.25 4.43 1.21
N ALA A 265 -32.50 5.48 1.52
CA ALA A 265 -33.00 6.85 1.39
C ALA A 265 -32.54 7.46 0.06
N ARG A 266 -33.49 7.76 -0.83
CA ARG A 266 -33.27 8.71 -1.93
C ARG A 266 -33.05 10.08 -1.27
N LEU A 267 -31.79 10.40 -0.98
CA LEU A 267 -31.41 11.70 -0.45
C LEU A 267 -31.72 12.74 -1.53
N ARG A 268 -32.66 13.64 -1.26
CA ARG A 268 -32.83 14.85 -2.06
C ARG A 268 -31.80 15.84 -1.56
N THR A 269 -30.87 16.25 -2.41
CA THR A 269 -29.92 17.32 -2.10
C THR A 269 -30.71 18.57 -1.71
N PRO A 270 -30.65 19.04 -0.45
CA PRO A 270 -31.39 20.22 -0.03
C PRO A 270 -30.96 21.42 -0.88
N GLU A 271 -31.92 22.27 -1.27
CA GLU A 271 -31.66 23.44 -2.13
C GLU A 271 -30.60 24.39 -1.54
N ALA A 272 -30.44 24.39 -0.20
CA ALA A 272 -29.41 25.10 0.53
C ALA A 272 -27.95 24.64 0.25
N LEU A 273 -27.75 23.57 -0.51
CA LEU A 273 -26.42 23.08 -0.94
C LEU A 273 -26.02 23.51 -2.35
N LYS A 274 -26.94 24.06 -3.16
CA LYS A 274 -26.63 24.50 -4.54
C LYS A 274 -25.61 25.64 -4.58
N ASP A 275 -25.50 26.40 -3.49
CA ASP A 275 -24.61 27.55 -3.35
C ASP A 275 -23.27 27.22 -2.64
N TRP A 276 -22.94 25.94 -2.44
CA TRP A 276 -21.72 25.55 -1.74
C TRP A 276 -20.51 25.53 -2.68
N PRO A 277 -19.38 26.16 -2.29
CA PRO A 277 -18.18 26.17 -3.12
C PRO A 277 -17.61 24.77 -3.27
N SER A 278 -17.17 24.44 -4.49
CA SER A 278 -16.60 23.12 -4.79
C SER A 278 -15.28 22.90 -4.05
N MET A 279 -15.01 21.67 -3.63
CA MET A 279 -13.72 21.27 -3.05
C MET A 279 -13.02 20.27 -3.95
N TYR A 280 -11.69 20.26 -3.89
CA TYR A 280 -10.84 19.44 -4.73
C TYR A 280 -9.79 18.74 -3.88
N GLU A 281 -9.78 17.41 -3.87
CA GLU A 281 -8.68 16.62 -3.31
C GLU A 281 -7.47 16.82 -4.22
N VAL A 282 -6.30 17.05 -3.65
CA VAL A 282 -5.06 17.20 -4.41
C VAL A 282 -4.14 16.06 -4.05
N ASP A 283 -3.92 15.19 -5.01
CA ASP A 283 -2.98 14.09 -4.91
C ASP A 283 -1.66 14.45 -5.59
N THR A 284 -0.59 13.76 -5.19
CA THR A 284 0.71 13.86 -5.84
C THR A 284 1.07 12.51 -6.43
N VAL A 285 1.21 12.46 -7.76
CA VAL A 285 1.62 11.25 -8.48
C VAL A 285 3.06 11.41 -8.93
N SER A 286 3.89 10.41 -8.62
CA SER A 286 5.29 10.34 -9.06
C SER A 286 5.50 9.09 -9.91
N PRO A 287 5.43 9.18 -11.25
CA PRO A 287 5.57 8.04 -12.15
C PRO A 287 6.84 7.23 -11.91
N TYR A 288 7.97 7.90 -11.67
CA TYR A 288 9.24 7.24 -11.42
C TYR A 288 9.25 6.48 -10.09
N ARG A 289 8.58 7.00 -9.06
CA ARG A 289 8.41 6.30 -7.79
C ARG A 289 7.54 5.05 -7.98
N LEU A 290 6.41 5.17 -8.67
CA LEU A 290 5.50 4.05 -8.95
C LEU A 290 6.19 2.95 -9.76
N LEU A 291 6.96 3.31 -10.79
CA LEU A 291 7.74 2.35 -11.58
C LEU A 291 8.85 1.68 -10.74
N ALA A 292 9.47 2.39 -9.80
CA ALA A 292 10.44 1.82 -8.89
C ALA A 292 9.79 0.83 -7.89
N GLU A 293 8.61 1.17 -7.37
CA GLU A 293 7.82 0.32 -6.49
C GLU A 293 7.40 -0.98 -7.20
N ALA A 294 6.89 -0.89 -8.43
CA ALA A 294 6.53 -2.06 -9.25
C ALA A 294 7.74 -2.95 -9.60
N ARG A 295 8.96 -2.38 -9.67
CA ARG A 295 10.18 -3.17 -9.82
C ARG A 295 10.55 -3.90 -8.54
N SER A 296 10.37 -3.26 -7.39
CA SER A 296 10.72 -3.84 -6.09
C SER A 296 9.77 -4.94 -5.62
N SER A 297 8.54 -5.02 -6.14
CA SER A 297 7.59 -6.08 -5.75
C SER A 297 8.00 -7.49 -6.22
N ILE A 298 8.96 -7.58 -7.14
CA ILE A 298 9.48 -8.84 -7.68
C ILE A 298 10.69 -9.29 -6.85
N ASP A 299 10.47 -9.50 -5.55
CA ASP A 299 11.51 -9.98 -4.64
C ASP A 299 11.80 -11.49 -4.85
N PRO A 300 13.02 -11.96 -4.55
CA PRO A 300 13.31 -13.38 -4.49
C PRO A 300 12.41 -14.04 -3.43
N PRO A 301 11.87 -15.24 -3.70
CA PRO A 301 10.98 -15.89 -2.76
C PRO A 301 11.77 -16.42 -1.57
N TYR A 302 11.11 -16.52 -0.42
CA TYR A 302 11.65 -17.26 0.71
C TYR A 302 11.82 -18.74 0.34
N ILE A 303 13.06 -19.25 0.44
CA ILE A 303 13.41 -20.65 0.11
C ILE A 303 13.91 -21.44 1.33
N GLY A 304 13.49 -21.07 2.54
CA GLY A 304 14.03 -21.65 3.78
C GLY A 304 13.91 -23.18 3.88
N GLU A 305 12.88 -23.78 3.28
CA GLU A 305 12.74 -25.23 3.22
C GLU A 305 13.87 -25.89 2.39
N ALA A 306 14.20 -25.30 1.25
CA ALA A 306 15.32 -25.77 0.42
C ALA A 306 16.67 -25.59 1.10
N GLU A 307 16.82 -24.53 1.91
CA GLU A 307 18.03 -24.27 2.70
C GLU A 307 18.23 -25.34 3.79
N VAL A 308 17.16 -25.66 4.54
CA VAL A 308 17.16 -26.78 5.50
C VAL A 308 17.52 -28.10 4.80
N ARG A 309 16.87 -28.39 3.67
CA ARG A 309 17.11 -29.61 2.89
C ARG A 309 18.54 -29.70 2.39
N ALA A 310 19.10 -28.61 1.89
CA ALA A 310 20.48 -28.56 1.42
C ALA A 310 21.47 -28.84 2.57
N ARG A 311 21.24 -28.30 3.77
CA ARG A 311 22.07 -28.62 4.94
C ARG A 311 22.03 -30.11 5.29
N GLU A 312 20.89 -30.77 5.19
CA GLU A 312 20.78 -32.22 5.43
C GLU A 312 21.60 -33.02 4.41
N VAL A 313 21.47 -32.69 3.12
CA VAL A 313 22.22 -33.32 2.03
C VAL A 313 23.73 -33.12 2.21
N LEU A 314 24.15 -31.88 2.48
CA LEU A 314 25.56 -31.54 2.75
C LEU A 314 26.10 -32.23 3.99
N GLN A 315 25.29 -32.40 5.04
CA GLN A 315 25.71 -33.11 6.24
C GLN A 315 25.98 -34.58 5.94
N ARG A 316 25.14 -35.23 5.12
CA ARG A 316 25.36 -36.61 4.67
C ARG A 316 26.65 -36.73 3.83
N LEU A 317 26.80 -35.87 2.83
CA LEU A 317 27.99 -35.85 1.96
C LEU A 317 29.29 -35.63 2.76
N GLY A 318 29.27 -34.72 3.73
CA GLY A 318 30.43 -34.47 4.58
C GLY A 318 30.77 -35.66 5.48
N ALA A 319 29.77 -36.42 5.93
CA ALA A 319 30.02 -37.64 6.69
C ALA A 319 30.71 -38.71 5.83
N GLU A 320 30.24 -38.90 4.59
CA GLU A 320 30.85 -39.83 3.63
C GLU A 320 32.30 -39.44 3.29
N MET A 321 32.56 -38.14 3.11
CA MET A 321 33.87 -37.63 2.70
C MET A 321 34.92 -37.58 3.81
N PHE A 322 34.52 -37.22 5.04
CA PHE A 322 35.49 -36.87 6.10
C PHE A 322 35.53 -37.86 7.26
N PHE A 323 34.49 -38.70 7.42
CA PHE A 323 34.36 -39.59 8.58
C PHE A 323 34.51 -41.07 8.23
N SER A 324 34.77 -41.38 6.97
CA SER A 324 35.20 -42.70 6.47
C SER A 324 36.60 -43.07 6.95
#